data_AF-A0AAR5QD32-F1
#
_entry.id   AF-A0AAR5QD32-F1
#
_cell.length_a   1.000
_cell.length_b   1.000
_cell.length_c   1.000
_cell.angle_alpha   90.00
_cell.angle_beta   90.00
_cell.angle_gamma   90.00
#
_symmetry.space_group_name_H-M   'P 1'
#
loop_
_entity.id
_entity.type
_entity.pdbx_description
1 polymer ?
#
loop_
_entity_poly.entity_id
_entity_poly.type
_entity_poly.pdbx_seq_one_letter_code
_entity_poly.pdbx_strand_id
1 'polypeptide(L)'
;MVMIIMPQEFMHICEYSFWLQEVHIMKSLILGEEERGQSQYQVMCFISHFPKDSFISSDAMSKLRQKNPSTVRTPQEDLGRLNHTMDYSVVLKHSHIISPFIKDICAEAGQASYTLYKDIMKWSNIH
;
A
#
# COMPACT_ATOMS: atom_id res chain seq x y z
N MET A 1 6.22 10.25 2.21
CA MET A 1 6.07 9.10 1.30
C MET A 1 7.20 8.14 1.63
N VAL A 2 6.91 7.04 2.31
CA VAL A 2 7.88 5.95 2.49
C VAL A 2 7.62 4.98 1.34
N MET A 3 8.65 4.62 0.57
CA MET A 3 8.57 3.63 -0.49
C MET A 3 9.36 2.42 -0.03
N ILE A 4 8.67 1.33 0.29
CA ILE A 4 9.31 0.05 0.64
C ILE A 4 9.13 -0.87 -0.54
N ILE A 5 10.25 -1.32 -1.12
CA ILE A 5 10.26 -2.32 -2.19
C ILE A 5 10.55 -3.67 -1.54
N MET A 6 9.58 -4.59 -1.56
CA MET A 6 9.80 -5.97 -1.12
C MET A 6 9.98 -6.88 -2.35
N PRO A 7 11.17 -7.48 -2.55
CA PRO A 7 11.38 -8.45 -3.62
C PRO A 7 10.82 -9.81 -3.20
N GLN A 8 9.74 -10.23 -3.84
CA GLN A 8 9.31 -11.64 -3.88
C GLN A 8 9.52 -12.13 -5.31
N GLU A 9 9.94 -13.38 -5.49
CA GLU A 9 10.60 -13.90 -6.72
C GLU A 9 9.87 -13.64 -8.06
N PHE A 10 8.60 -13.23 -8.05
CA PHE A 10 7.82 -12.84 -9.23
C PHE A 10 6.89 -11.62 -9.04
N MET A 11 6.97 -10.96 -7.87
CA MET A 11 6.09 -9.85 -7.50
C MET A 11 6.89 -8.72 -6.83
N HIS A 12 6.76 -7.53 -7.39
CA HIS A 12 7.29 -6.30 -6.80
C HIS A 12 6.18 -5.57 -6.06
N ILE A 13 6.32 -5.45 -4.74
CA ILE A 13 5.41 -4.69 -3.89
C ILE A 13 6.06 -3.35 -3.55
N CYS A 14 5.36 -2.27 -3.86
CA CYS A 14 5.67 -0.91 -3.41
C CYS A 14 4.57 -0.44 -2.46
N GLU A 15 4.94 -0.16 -1.22
CA GLU A 15 4.05 0.45 -0.22
C GLU A 15 4.23 1.96 -0.18
N TYR A 16 3.13 2.71 -0.14
CA TYR A 16 3.09 4.16 -0.02
C TYR A 16 2.17 4.57 1.12
N SER A 17 2.73 5.10 2.20
CA SER A 17 1.96 5.62 3.35
C SER A 17 1.92 7.15 3.33
N PHE A 18 0.70 7.70 3.32
CA PHE A 18 0.40 9.12 3.38
C PHE A 18 -0.22 9.48 4.74
N TRP A 19 0.62 9.99 5.64
CA TRP A 19 0.21 10.28 7.02
C TRP A 19 -0.79 11.45 7.14
N LEU A 20 -0.65 12.50 6.32
CA LEU A 20 -1.54 13.67 6.38
C LEU A 20 -2.98 13.32 5.96
N GLN A 21 -3.13 12.38 5.03
CA GLN A 21 -4.42 11.95 4.48
C GLN A 21 -4.93 10.63 5.07
N GLU A 22 -4.18 9.98 5.97
CA GLU A 22 -4.54 8.67 6.58
C GLU A 22 -4.81 7.58 5.54
N VAL A 23 -4.02 7.57 4.46
CA VAL A 23 -4.16 6.65 3.33
C VAL A 23 -2.89 5.82 3.17
N HIS A 24 -3.08 4.52 3.00
CA HIS A 24 -2.03 3.57 2.64
C HIS A 24 -2.36 2.91 1.30
N ILE A 25 -1.40 2.96 0.37
CA ILE A 25 -1.50 2.40 -0.97
C ILE A 25 -0.44 1.31 -1.12
N MET A 26 -0.87 0.10 -1.43
CA MET A 26 -0.01 -1.02 -1.77
C MET A 26 -0.13 -1.28 -3.27
N LYS A 27 0.93 -0.99 -4.03
CA LYS A 27 1.02 -1.26 -5.46
C LYS A 27 1.78 -2.57 -5.65
N SER A 28 1.16 -3.57 -6.25
CA SER A 28 1.80 -4.82 -6.62
C SER A 28 1.93 -4.93 -8.13
N LEU A 29 3.16 -5.11 -8.61
CA LEU A 29 3.44 -5.47 -9.99
C LEU A 29 3.73 -6.95 -10.04
N ILE A 30 2.86 -7.68 -10.73
CA ILE A 30 2.93 -9.12 -10.95
C ILE A 30 3.48 -9.33 -12.35
N LEU A 31 4.64 -9.98 -12.46
CA LEU A 31 5.21 -10.31 -13.76
C LEU A 31 4.44 -11.47 -14.37
N GLY A 32 4.19 -11.42 -15.67
CA GLY A 32 3.59 -12.53 -16.40
C GLY A 32 4.54 -13.74 -16.45
N GLU A 33 3.99 -14.94 -16.37
CA GLU A 33 4.74 -16.17 -16.57
C GLU A 33 4.96 -16.41 -18.07
N GLU A 34 6.17 -16.12 -18.55
CA GLU A 34 6.57 -16.32 -19.94
C GLU A 34 6.40 -17.78 -20.40
N GLU A 35 6.65 -18.75 -19.50
CA GLU A 35 6.50 -20.20 -19.73
C GLU A 35 5.05 -20.63 -20.06
N ARG A 36 4.06 -19.82 -19.70
CA ARG A 36 2.64 -20.04 -20.02
C ARG A 36 2.14 -19.17 -21.18
N GLY A 37 3.02 -18.42 -21.83
CA GLY A 37 2.66 -17.50 -22.90
C GLY A 37 2.02 -16.18 -22.43
N GLN A 38 2.14 -15.84 -21.13
CA GLN A 38 1.73 -14.53 -20.62
C GLN A 38 2.93 -13.56 -20.66
N SER A 39 2.99 -12.73 -21.70
CA SER A 39 4.06 -11.73 -21.88
C SER A 39 3.78 -10.38 -21.21
N GLN A 40 2.61 -10.20 -20.59
CA GLN A 40 2.20 -8.95 -19.96
C GLN A 40 2.34 -9.00 -18.43
N TYR A 41 2.85 -7.92 -17.86
CA TYR A 41 2.80 -7.67 -16.41
C TYR A 41 1.44 -7.09 -16.03
N GLN A 42 0.96 -7.42 -14.83
CA GLN A 42 -0.27 -6.88 -14.25
C GLN A 42 0.06 -6.00 -13.06
N VAL A 43 -0.47 -4.79 -13.04
CA VAL A 43 -0.36 -3.88 -11.90
C VAL A 43 -1.69 -3.85 -11.16
N MET A 44 -1.65 -4.04 -9.85
CA MET A 44 -2.80 -3.88 -8.97
C MET A 44 -2.47 -2.86 -7.88
N CYS A 45 -3.49 -2.10 -7.48
CA CYS A 45 -3.40 -1.16 -6.37
C CYS A 45 -4.41 -1.50 -5.29
N PHE A 46 -3.97 -1.59 -4.05
CA PHE A 46 -4.84 -1.76 -2.89
C PHE A 46 -4.76 -0.51 -2.03
N ILE A 47 -5.91 0.14 -1.82
CA ILE A 47 -6.02 1.40 -1.11
C ILE A 47 -6.78 1.14 0.19
N SER A 48 -6.17 1.49 1.31
CA SER A 48 -6.70 1.25 2.65
C SER A 48 -6.54 2.47 3.54
N HIS A 49 -7.41 2.58 4.54
CA HIS A 49 -7.29 3.61 5.57
C HIS A 49 -6.23 3.19 6.60
N PHE A 50 -5.31 4.09 6.92
CA PHE A 50 -4.23 3.83 7.87
C PHE A 50 -4.20 4.88 8.98
N PRO A 51 -4.40 4.49 10.26
CA PRO A 51 -4.44 5.45 11.37
C PRO A 51 -3.07 6.06 11.65
N LYS A 52 -3.06 7.28 12.19
CA LYS A 52 -1.83 8.03 12.51
C LYS A 52 -0.94 7.32 13.53
N ASP A 53 -1.54 6.60 14.48
CA ASP A 53 -0.82 5.97 15.60
C ASP A 53 0.02 4.76 15.16
N SER A 54 -0.31 4.14 14.03
CA SER A 54 0.46 3.01 13.49
C SER A 54 1.60 3.46 12.57
N PHE A 55 1.79 4.76 12.32
CA PHE A 55 2.81 5.25 11.40
C PHE A 55 4.16 5.45 12.08
N ILE A 56 5.20 4.81 11.54
CA ILE A 56 6.59 5.09 11.91
C ILE A 56 7.22 5.93 10.80
N SER A 57 7.65 7.15 11.13
CA SER A 57 8.26 8.04 10.15
C SER A 57 9.57 7.49 9.60
N SER A 58 9.91 7.84 8.35
CA SER A 58 11.20 7.48 7.75
C SER A 58 12.38 7.97 8.58
N ASP A 59 12.25 9.13 9.22
CA ASP A 59 13.29 9.71 10.08
C ASP A 59 13.43 8.91 11.38
N ALA A 60 12.32 8.46 11.98
CA ALA A 60 12.36 7.57 13.13
C ALA A 60 13.02 6.24 12.75
N MET A 61 12.65 5.64 11.61
CA MET A 61 13.29 4.43 11.10
C MET A 61 14.77 4.61 10.81
N SER A 62 15.16 5.75 10.23
CA SER A 62 16.56 6.07 9.90
C SER A 62 17.38 6.25 11.18
N LYS A 63 16.85 6.96 12.19
CA LYS A 63 17.49 7.10 13.51
C LYS A 63 17.64 5.75 14.21
N LEU A 64 16.64 4.86 14.10
CA LEU A 64 16.70 3.50 14.65
C LEU A 64 17.79 2.65 13.98
N ARG A 65 18.01 2.83 12.67
CA ARG A 65 19.05 2.14 11.89
C ARG A 65 20.44 2.76 12.03
N GLN A 66 20.56 4.06 12.27
CA GLN A 66 21.84 4.72 12.52
C GLN A 66 22.52 4.19 13.78
N LYS A 67 21.74 3.94 14.84
CA LYS A 67 22.28 3.49 16.13
C LYS A 67 22.84 2.07 16.05
N ASN A 68 22.23 1.20 15.24
CA ASN A 68 22.71 -0.15 14.93
C ASN A 68 22.17 -0.60 13.55
N PRO A 69 22.96 -0.55 12.48
CA PRO A 69 22.48 -0.81 11.12
C PRO A 69 22.07 -2.27 10.89
N SER A 70 22.65 -3.21 11.64
CA SER A 70 22.38 -4.65 11.51
C SER A 70 21.31 -5.18 12.47
N THR A 71 20.71 -4.33 13.32
CA THR A 71 19.70 -4.81 14.28
C THR A 71 18.36 -5.05 13.60
N VAL A 72 17.97 -6.32 13.50
CA VAL A 72 16.59 -6.73 13.19
C VAL A 72 15.74 -6.52 14.44
N ARG A 73 14.72 -5.68 14.33
CA ARG A 73 13.75 -5.45 15.42
C ARG A 73 12.51 -6.30 15.16
N THR A 74 12.22 -7.21 16.07
CA THR A 74 10.94 -7.91 16.11
C THR A 74 9.87 -7.04 16.75
N PRO A 75 8.61 -7.14 16.34
CA PRO A 75 7.49 -6.53 17.05
C PRO A 75 7.51 -6.93 18.53
N GLN A 76 7.22 -5.98 19.43
CA GLN A 76 7.09 -6.26 20.86
C GLN A 76 5.89 -7.19 21.13
N GLU A 77 4.82 -6.98 20.37
CA GLU A 77 3.60 -7.78 20.39
C GLU A 77 3.32 -8.29 18.98
N ASP A 78 3.10 -9.60 18.84
CA ASP A 78 2.64 -10.21 17.61
C ASP A 78 1.11 -10.18 17.58
N LEU A 79 0.55 -9.21 16.86
CA LEU A 79 -0.89 -9.06 16.66
C LEU A 79 -1.44 -10.11 15.68
N GLY A 80 -0.61 -11.03 15.18
CA GLY A 80 -0.97 -12.06 14.23
C GLY A 80 -1.14 -11.52 12.80
N ARG A 81 -1.60 -12.40 11.90
CA ARG A 81 -1.86 -12.06 10.50
C ARG A 81 -3.34 -11.77 10.30
N LEU A 82 -3.66 -10.53 9.92
CA LEU A 82 -5.00 -10.15 9.51
C LEU A 82 -5.13 -10.29 8.00
N ASN A 83 -6.03 -11.18 7.57
CA ASN A 83 -6.39 -11.29 6.16
C ASN A 83 -7.46 -10.25 5.83
N HIS A 84 -7.25 -9.50 4.76
CA HIS A 84 -8.20 -8.52 4.26
C HIS A 84 -8.54 -8.84 2.80
N THR A 85 -9.82 -9.06 2.53
CA THR A 85 -10.36 -9.24 1.17
C THR A 85 -10.86 -7.90 0.65
N MET A 86 -10.31 -7.46 -0.48
CA MET A 86 -10.59 -6.16 -1.07
C MET A 86 -11.69 -6.31 -2.12
N ASP A 87 -12.94 -6.03 -1.74
CA ASP A 87 -14.11 -6.37 -2.56
C ASP A 87 -14.60 -5.22 -3.45
N TYR A 88 -14.17 -3.99 -3.18
CA TYR A 88 -14.66 -2.79 -3.88
C TYR A 88 -13.61 -2.25 -4.83
N SER A 89 -14.01 -1.91 -6.05
CA SER A 89 -13.13 -1.22 -7.00
C SER A 89 -13.21 0.30 -6.84
N VAL A 90 -12.07 0.97 -6.94
CA VAL A 90 -11.95 2.42 -6.84
C VAL A 90 -11.85 3.03 -8.23
N VAL A 91 -12.75 3.98 -8.52
CA VAL A 91 -12.70 4.75 -9.76
C VAL A 91 -11.64 5.84 -9.63
N LEU A 92 -10.51 5.68 -10.31
CA LEU A 92 -9.37 6.62 -10.27
C LEU A 92 -9.72 8.08 -10.63
N LYS A 93 -10.80 8.32 -11.37
CA LYS A 93 -11.25 9.69 -11.68
C LYS A 93 -11.75 10.43 -10.42
N HIS A 94 -12.36 9.70 -9.48
CA HIS A 94 -12.93 10.25 -8.26
C HIS A 94 -12.03 10.04 -7.02
N SER A 95 -10.86 9.43 -7.19
CA SER A 95 -9.96 9.12 -6.06
C SER A 95 -9.39 10.37 -5.37
N HIS A 96 -9.42 11.52 -6.03
CA HIS A 96 -8.99 12.82 -5.48
C HIS A 96 -9.77 13.22 -4.21
N ILE A 97 -10.99 12.70 -4.02
CA ILE A 97 -11.80 12.91 -2.82
C ILE A 97 -11.13 12.27 -1.59
N ILE A 98 -10.45 11.14 -1.78
CA ILE A 98 -9.73 10.42 -0.73
C ILE A 98 -8.31 10.98 -0.59
N SER A 99 -7.55 11.00 -1.70
CA SER A 99 -6.21 11.57 -1.75
C SER A 99 -5.82 11.91 -3.19
N PRO A 100 -5.18 13.07 -3.43
CA PRO A 100 -4.79 13.49 -4.78
C PRO A 100 -3.74 12.56 -5.41
N PHE A 101 -2.93 11.88 -4.61
CA PHE A 101 -1.82 11.05 -5.08
C PHE A 101 -2.25 9.68 -5.61
N ILE A 102 -3.47 9.22 -5.28
CA ILE A 102 -3.96 7.89 -5.68
C ILE A 102 -3.98 7.78 -7.20
N LYS A 103 -4.42 8.83 -7.90
CA LYS A 103 -4.52 8.84 -9.36
C LYS A 103 -3.16 8.62 -10.01
N ASP A 104 -2.12 9.26 -9.50
CA ASP A 104 -0.77 9.21 -10.10
C ASP A 104 -0.08 7.88 -9.78
N ILE A 105 -0.18 7.40 -8.54
CA ILE A 105 0.45 6.15 -8.11
C ILE A 105 -0.19 4.92 -8.77
N CYS A 106 -1.52 4.94 -8.89
CA CYS A 106 -2.30 3.83 -9.42
C CYS A 106 -2.69 3.99 -10.89
N ALA A 107 -2.11 4.96 -11.61
CA ALA A 107 -2.40 5.19 -13.02
C ALA A 107 -2.19 3.92 -13.87
N GLU A 108 -1.13 3.18 -13.61
CA GLU A 108 -0.79 1.92 -14.30
C GLU A 108 -1.75 0.77 -13.97
N ALA A 109 -2.38 0.78 -12.79
CA ALA A 109 -3.33 -0.26 -12.39
C ALA A 109 -4.68 -0.12 -13.11
N GLY A 110 -5.01 1.09 -13.60
CA GLY A 110 -6.26 1.35 -14.31
C GLY A 110 -7.49 0.95 -13.49
N GLN A 111 -8.21 -0.09 -13.93
CA GLN A 111 -9.39 -0.61 -13.23
C GLN A 111 -9.06 -1.60 -12.11
N ALA A 112 -7.82 -2.09 -12.01
CA ALA A 112 -7.36 -3.00 -10.96
C ALA A 112 -6.95 -2.26 -9.69
N SER A 113 -7.82 -1.33 -9.25
CA SER A 113 -7.64 -0.57 -8.01
C SER A 113 -8.74 -0.97 -7.04
N TYR A 114 -8.38 -1.47 -5.86
CA TYR A 114 -9.31 -2.07 -4.91
C TYR A 114 -9.23 -1.41 -3.52
N THR A 115 -10.32 -1.50 -2.78
CA THR A 115 -10.44 -1.00 -1.40
C THR A 115 -11.44 -1.84 -0.60
N LEU A 116 -11.54 -1.55 0.70
CA LEU A 116 -12.47 -2.18 1.63
C LEU A 116 -13.65 -1.25 1.95
N TYR A 117 -14.84 -1.83 2.11
CA TYR A 117 -16.03 -1.07 2.52
C TYR A 117 -15.83 -0.29 3.83
N LYS A 118 -15.18 -0.90 4.82
CA LYS A 118 -14.87 -0.27 6.11
C LYS A 118 -14.02 0.99 5.97
N ASP A 119 -13.15 1.05 4.96
CA ASP A 119 -12.28 2.19 4.74
C ASP A 119 -13.03 3.32 4.01
N ILE A 120 -13.93 2.96 3.08
CA ILE A 120 -14.88 3.92 2.47
C ILE A 120 -15.73 4.57 3.56
N MET A 121 -16.28 3.78 4.49
CA MET A 121 -17.09 4.30 5.60
C MET A 121 -16.30 5.24 6.52
N LYS A 122 -15.00 5.00 6.71
CA LYS A 122 -14.14 5.92 7.46
C LYS A 122 -13.98 7.23 6.72
N TRP A 123 -13.67 7.18 5.42
CA TRP A 123 -13.54 8.40 4.61
C TRP A 123 -14.86 9.18 4.47
N SER A 124 -16.01 8.50 4.41
CA SER A 124 -17.32 9.18 4.34
C SER A 124 -17.70 9.89 5.65
N ASN A 125 -17.26 9.37 6.79
CA ASN A 125 -17.55 9.93 8.11
C ASN A 125 -16.60 11.06 8.53
N ILE A 126 -15.58 11.37 7.71
CA ILE A 126 -14.60 12.44 7.97
C ILE A 126 -15.14 13.82 7.50
N HIS A 127 -16.37 13.89 6.99
CA HIS A 127 -17.02 15.13 6.55
C HIS A 127 -18.03 15.72 7.54
#